data_AF-A0A2N6BNL7-F1
#
_entry.id   AF-A0A2N6BNL7-F1
#
_cell.length_a   1.000
_cell.length_b   1.000
_cell.length_c   1.000
_cell.angle_alpha   90.00
_cell.angle_beta   90.00
_cell.angle_gamma   90.00
#
_symmetry.space_group_name_H-M   'P 1'
#
loop_
_entity.id
_entity.type
_entity.pdbx_description
1 polymer ?
#
loop_
_entity_poly.entity_id
_entity_poly.type
_entity_poly.pdbx_seq_one_letter_code
_entity_poly.pdbx_strand_id
1 'polypeptide(L)' 'MPQLLSIVIVALGAWALYRFLAGGNDGAGKSGKVPPRPDPKNLPTLKKDPKTGVYRPEDD' A
#
# COMPACT_ATOMS: atom_id res chain seq x y z
N MET A 1 20.79 42.79 -14.61
CA MET A 1 19.79 42.00 -15.36
C MET A 1 19.13 40.97 -14.43
N PRO A 2 18.12 41.34 -13.63
CA PRO A 2 17.54 40.46 -12.60
C PRO A 2 16.56 39.40 -13.14
N GLN A 3 16.01 39.60 -14.36
CA GLN A 3 14.96 38.76 -14.94
C GLN A 3 15.43 37.33 -15.26
N LEU A 4 16.70 37.14 -15.64
CA LEU A 4 17.29 35.84 -15.91
C LEU A 4 17.38 34.95 -14.66
N LEU A 5 17.64 35.55 -13.50
CA LEU A 5 17.79 34.82 -12.24
C LEU A 5 16.45 34.23 -11.77
N SER A 6 15.36 34.98 -11.96
CA SER A 6 14.00 34.54 -11.64
C SER A 6 13.56 33.35 -12.50
N ILE A 7 13.89 33.36 -13.79
CA ILE A 7 13.55 32.27 -14.72
C ILE A 7 14.25 30.97 -14.30
N VAL A 8 15.53 31.05 -13.93
CA VAL A 8 16.32 29.89 -13.49
C VAL A 8 15.76 29.29 -12.19
N ILE A 9 15.38 30.12 -11.23
CA ILE A 9 14.81 29.66 -9.96
C ILE A 9 13.47 28.94 -10.18
N VAL A 10 12.59 29.49 -11.01
CA VAL A 10 11.29 28.87 -11.33
C VAL A 10 11.48 27.56 -12.08
N ALA A 11 12.41 27.50 -13.05
CA ALA A 11 12.70 26.28 -13.80
C ALA A 11 13.25 25.16 -12.90
N LEU A 12 14.16 25.48 -11.98
CA LEU A 12 14.72 24.53 -11.02
C LEU A 12 13.64 24.02 -10.04
N GLY A 13 12.80 24.91 -9.53
CA GLY A 13 11.70 24.54 -8.63
C GLY A 13 10.68 23.63 -9.28
N ALA A 14 10.27 23.94 -10.52
CA ALA A 14 9.35 23.11 -11.29
C ALA A 14 9.93 21.72 -11.60
N TRP A 15 11.21 21.64 -11.94
CA TRP A 15 11.89 20.37 -12.20
C TRP A 15 12.02 19.49 -10.95
N ALA A 16 12.36 20.09 -9.80
CA ALA A 16 12.42 19.40 -8.52
C ALA A 16 11.05 18.86 -8.09
N LEU A 17 9.99 19.65 -8.25
CA LEU A 17 8.62 19.25 -7.97
C LEU A 17 8.18 18.10 -8.89
N TYR A 18 8.45 18.17 -10.20
CA TYR A 18 8.17 17.10 -11.15
C TYR A 18 8.88 15.79 -10.76
N ARG A 19 10.17 15.85 -10.41
CA ARG A 19 10.94 14.69 -9.92
C ARG A 19 10.37 14.09 -8.64
N PHE A 20 9.91 14.92 -7.71
CA PHE A 20 9.30 14.48 -6.46
C PHE A 20 7.97 13.75 -6.70
N LEU A 21 7.08 14.33 -7.53
CA LEU A 21 5.81 13.69 -7.88
C LEU A 21 6.02 12.41 -8.71
N ALA A 22 6.94 12.43 -9.67
CA ALA A 22 7.24 11.26 -10.51
C ALA A 22 7.90 10.13 -9.70
N GLY A 23 8.85 10.45 -8.82
CA GLY A 23 9.51 9.47 -7.96
C GLY A 23 8.61 8.88 -6.87
N GLY A 24 7.54 9.59 -6.48
CA GLY A 24 6.53 9.08 -5.56
C GLY A 24 5.69 7.93 -6.12
N ASN A 25 5.55 7.83 -7.44
CA ASN A 25 4.76 6.80 -8.10
C ASN A 25 5.48 5.44 -8.22
N ASP A 26 6.81 5.43 -8.28
CA ASP A 26 7.59 4.19 -8.37
C ASP A 26 7.70 3.43 -7.03
N GLY A 27 7.47 4.14 -5.90
CA GLY A 27 7.50 3.57 -4.55
C GLY A 27 6.13 3.13 -4.01
N ALA A 28 5.06 3.82 -4.40
CA ALA A 28 3.71 3.54 -3.89
C ALA A 28 3.11 2.20 -4.39
N GLY A 29 3.64 1.64 -5.48
CA GLY A 29 3.20 0.34 -6.02
C GLY A 29 3.97 -0.88 -5.50
N LYS A 30 5.11 -0.72 -4.80
CA LYS A 30 6.02 -1.84 -4.50
C LYS A 30 5.97 -2.38 -3.07
N SER A 31 5.05 -1.91 -2.23
CA SER A 31 4.86 -2.56 -0.92
C SER A 31 3.42 -2.49 -0.43
N GLY A 32 2.46 -2.72 -1.33
CA GLY A 32 1.26 -3.46 -0.94
C GLY A 32 1.64 -4.93 -0.83
N LYS A 33 2.52 -5.30 0.12
CA LYS A 33 2.68 -6.70 0.51
C LYS A 33 1.34 -7.12 1.10
N VAL A 34 0.45 -7.60 0.24
CA VAL A 34 -0.69 -8.40 0.68
C VAL A 34 -0.06 -9.49 1.56
N PRO A 35 -0.43 -9.60 2.85
CA PRO A 35 0.11 -10.66 3.69
C PRO A 35 -0.10 -11.99 2.94
N PRO A 36 0.89 -12.88 2.92
CA PRO A 36 0.73 -14.17 2.25
C PRO A 36 -0.58 -14.79 2.73
N ARG A 37 -1.44 -15.17 1.78
CA ARG A 37 -2.73 -15.76 2.09
C ARG A 37 -2.46 -16.94 3.03
N PRO A 38 -3.06 -16.98 4.24
CA PRO A 38 -2.81 -18.07 5.16
C PRO A 38 -3.11 -19.39 4.46
N ASP A 39 -2.21 -20.36 4.58
CA ASP A 39 -2.35 -21.65 3.91
C ASP A 39 -3.71 -22.26 4.29
N PRO A 40 -4.53 -22.69 3.32
CA PRO A 40 -5.87 -23.23 3.58
C PRO A 40 -5.86 -24.46 4.50
N LYS A 41 -4.70 -25.06 4.72
CA LYS A 41 -4.47 -26.20 5.62
C LYS A 41 -4.27 -25.80 7.08
N ASN A 42 -3.94 -24.54 7.36
CA ASN A 42 -3.70 -23.99 8.71
C ASN A 42 -4.85 -23.08 9.18
N LEU A 43 -5.93 -22.99 8.40
CA LEU A 43 -7.13 -22.28 8.85
C LEU A 43 -7.86 -23.18 9.84
N PRO A 44 -8.25 -22.66 11.03
CA PRO A 44 -9.14 -23.40 11.91
C PRO A 44 -10.41 -23.71 11.12
N THR A 45 -10.69 -25.00 10.94
CA THR A 45 -11.93 -25.45 10.33
C THR A 45 -13.05 -25.03 11.27
N LEU A 46 -13.95 -24.18 10.78
CA LEU A 46 -15.06 -23.67 11.57
C LEU A 46 -16.26 -24.60 11.40
N LYS A 47 -16.70 -25.23 12.50
CA LYS A 47 -17.98 -25.94 12.55
C LYS A 47 -19.09 -25.00 13.00
N LYS A 48 -20.23 -25.06 12.32
CA LYS A 48 -21.43 -24.31 12.72
C LYS A 48 -22.13 -25.06 13.85
N ASP A 49 -22.24 -24.44 15.01
CA ASP A 49 -23.04 -24.97 16.11
C ASP A 49 -24.52 -25.01 15.69
N PRO A 50 -25.17 -26.19 15.68
CA PRO A 50 -26.57 -26.28 15.26
C PRO A 50 -27.54 -25.66 16.29
N LYS A 51 -27.10 -25.49 17.54
CA LYS A 51 -27.93 -24.94 18.63
C LYS A 51 -27.86 -23.42 18.74
N THR A 52 -26.70 -22.82 18.44
CA THR A 52 -26.46 -21.38 18.62
C THR A 52 -26.29 -20.66 17.29
N GLY A 53 -26.07 -21.38 16.18
CA GLY A 53 -25.78 -20.82 14.87
C GLY A 53 -24.40 -20.18 14.74
N VAL A 54 -23.59 -20.21 15.81
CA VAL A 54 -22.26 -19.62 15.88
C VAL A 54 -21.23 -20.56 15.26
N TYR A 55 -20.28 -20.01 14.52
CA TYR A 55 -19.15 -20.76 13.99
C TYR A 55 -18.06 -20.85 15.07
N ARG A 56 -17.67 -22.06 15.46
CA ARG A 56 -16.57 -22.30 16.40
C ARG A 56 -15.43 -23.06 15.72
N PRO A 57 -14.17 -22.79 16.09
CA PRO A 57 -13.04 -23.64 15.68
C PRO A 57 -13.33 -25.08 16.07
N GLU A 58 -12.97 -26.03 15.21
CA GLU A 58 -12.81 -27.42 15.63
C GLU A 58 -11.62 -27.47 16.60
N ASP A 59 -11.92 -27.50 17.90
CA ASP A 59 -10.94 -27.86 18.92
C ASP A 59 -10.63 -29.36 18.75
N ASP A 60 -9.39 -29.69 18.35
CA ASP A 60 -8.84 -31.06 18.25
C ASP A 60 -8.83 -31.77 19.61
#